data_AF-A0AAE7E854-F1
#
_entry.id   AF-A0AAE7E854-F1
#
_cell.length_a   1.000
_cell.length_b   1.000
_cell.length_c   1.000
_cell.angle_alpha   90.00
_cell.angle_beta   90.00
_cell.angle_gamma   90.00
#
_symmetry.space_group_name_H-M   'P 1'
#
loop_
_entity.id
_entity.type
_entity.pdbx_description
1 polymer ?
#
loop_
_entity_poly.entity_id
_entity_poly.type
_entity_poly.pdbx_seq_one_letter_code
_entity_poly.pdbx_strand_id
1 'polypeptide(L)' 'MDINEKILLLAILKKESNESLNDVVLKLENTGLFTLKEGKKLLKKLKTEEFVSDSFLTLKGELIAKNVEQEFKI' A
#
# COMPACT_ATOMS: atom_id res chain seq x y z
N MET A 1 -7.68 -0.68 9.82
CA MET A 1 -6.39 -0.91 9.15
C MET A 1 -5.28 -0.79 10.17
N ASP A 2 -4.35 -1.75 10.16
CA ASP A 2 -3.12 -1.63 10.95
C ASP A 2 -2.13 -0.65 10.29
N ILE A 3 -1.03 -0.33 10.99
CA ILE A 3 -0.06 0.66 10.51
C ILE A 3 0.66 0.22 9.22
N ASN A 4 0.92 -1.08 9.05
CA ASN A 4 1.57 -1.61 7.87
C ASN A 4 0.63 -1.60 6.65
N GLU A 5 -0.66 -1.90 6.85
CA GLU A 5 -1.68 -1.68 5.82
C GLU A 5 -1.76 -0.21 5.38
N LYS A 6 -1.74 0.72 6.35
CA LYS A 6 -1.76 2.17 6.09
C LYS A 6 -0.56 2.60 5.27
N ILE A 7 0.64 2.21 5.68
CA ILE A 7 1.88 2.58 5.00
C ILE A 7 1.95 1.95 3.60
N LEU A 8 1.58 0.68 3.45
CA LEU A 8 1.54 0.03 2.13
C LEU A 8 0.55 0.73 1.20
N LEU A 9 -0.65 1.04 1.67
CA LEU A 9 -1.66 1.74 0.88
C LEU A 9 -1.18 3.14 0.44
N LEU A 10 -0.53 3.87 1.35
CA LEU A 10 0.06 5.17 1.06
C LEU A 10 1.22 5.08 0.06
N ALA A 11 2.07 4.06 0.18
CA ALA A 11 3.17 3.82 -0.74
C ALA A 11 2.65 3.50 -2.15
N ILE A 12 1.56 2.74 -2.27
CA ILE A 12 0.91 2.47 -3.55
C ILE A 12 0.32 3.77 -4.14
N LEU A 13 -0.25 4.66 -3.32
CA LEU A 13 -0.75 5.97 -3.78
C LEU A 13 0.38 6.84 -4.36
N LYS A 14 1.58 6.77 -3.77
CA LYS A 14 2.76 7.56 -4.17
C LYS A 14 3.67 6.85 -5.17
N LYS A 15 3.28 5.66 -5.64
CA LYS A 15 4.10 4.85 -6.53
C LYS A 15 4.40 5.61 -7.83
N GLU A 16 5.55 5.33 -8.41
CA GLU A 16 5.86 5.87 -9.74
C GLU A 16 5.03 5.16 -10.83
N SER A 17 4.84 5.81 -11.98
CA SER A 17 4.00 5.26 -13.06
C SER A 17 4.54 3.94 -13.65
N ASN A 18 5.84 3.73 -13.58
CA ASN A 18 6.54 2.51 -14.02
C ASN A 18 6.66 1.43 -12.92
N GLU A 19 6.28 1.73 -11.67
CA GLU A 19 6.35 0.76 -10.58
C GLU A 19 5.15 -0.19 -10.57
N SER A 20 5.45 -1.47 -10.40
CA SER A 20 4.46 -2.48 -10.03
C SER A 20 4.18 -2.46 -8.53
N LEU A 21 3.07 -3.06 -8.12
CA LEU A 21 2.74 -3.23 -6.69
C LEU A 21 3.79 -4.07 -5.96
N ASN A 22 4.47 -4.98 -6.64
CA ASN A 22 5.55 -5.76 -6.05
C ASN A 22 6.80 -4.90 -5.81
N ASP A 23 7.10 -3.96 -6.70
CA ASP A 23 8.25 -3.04 -6.52
C ASP A 23 8.03 -2.18 -5.28
N VAL A 24 6.81 -1.70 -5.06
CA VAL A 24 6.41 -0.99 -3.84
C VAL A 24 6.60 -1.86 -2.60
N VAL A 25 6.17 -3.12 -2.64
CA VAL A 25 6.36 -4.07 -1.53
C VAL A 25 7.85 -4.30 -1.24
N LEU A 26 8.68 -4.45 -2.27
CA LEU A 26 10.13 -4.63 -2.12
C LEU A 26 10.81 -3.37 -1.56
N LYS A 27 10.39 -2.17 -2.00
CA LYS A 27 10.89 -0.92 -1.43
C LYS A 27 10.61 -0.83 0.07
N LEU A 28 9.41 -1.20 0.51
CA LEU A 28 9.04 -1.18 1.94
C LEU A 28 9.70 -2.30 2.75
N GLU A 29 9.99 -3.45 2.13
CA GLU A 29 10.83 -4.47 2.77
C GLU A 29 12.23 -3.93 3.03
N ASN A 30 12.83 -3.22 2.08
CA ASN A 30 14.17 -2.63 2.22
C ASN A 30 14.26 -1.60 3.37
N THR A 31 13.13 -1.00 3.79
CA THR A 31 13.10 -0.11 4.97
C THR A 31 12.94 -0.88 6.28
N GLY A 32 12.82 -2.21 6.25
CA GLY A 32 12.60 -3.06 7.41
C GLY A 32 11.18 -2.98 7.98
N LEU A 33 10.20 -2.45 7.23
CA LEU A 33 8.83 -2.31 7.70
C LEU A 33 8.14 -3.67 7.91
N PHE A 34 8.37 -4.59 6.99
CA PHE A 34 7.88 -5.96 7.00
C PHE A 34 8.76 -6.85 6.12
N THR A 35 8.63 -8.16 6.24
CA THR A 35 9.23 -9.12 5.28
C THR A 35 8.44 -9.16 3.98
N LEU A 36 9.06 -9.60 2.87
CA LEU A 36 8.36 -9.81 1.59
C LEU A 36 7.11 -10.71 1.71
N LYS A 37 7.16 -11.71 2.59
CA LYS A 37 6.04 -12.63 2.82
C LYS A 37 4.85 -11.90 3.45
N GLU A 38 5.12 -11.04 4.43
CA GLU A 38 4.11 -10.21 5.08
C GLU A 38 3.57 -9.16 4.11
N GLY A 39 4.43 -8.46 3.37
CA GLY A 39 4.03 -7.49 2.36
C GLY A 39 3.10 -8.09 1.30
N LYS A 40 3.40 -9.30 0.81
CA LYS A 40 2.51 -10.03 -0.12
C LYS A 40 1.17 -10.41 0.52
N LYS A 41 1.14 -10.75 1.81
CA LYS A 41 -0.09 -11.06 2.55
C LYS A 41 -0.94 -9.80 2.73
N LEU A 42 -0.31 -8.67 3.07
CA LEU A 42 -0.95 -7.36 3.16
C LEU A 42 -1.55 -6.95 1.82
N LEU A 43 -0.78 -7.07 0.73
CA LEU A 43 -1.28 -6.73 -0.61
C LEU A 43 -2.50 -7.59 -1.01
N LYS A 44 -2.48 -8.89 -0.72
CA LYS A 44 -3.65 -9.76 -0.91
C LYS A 44 -4.85 -9.29 -0.11
N LYS A 45 -4.66 -8.90 1.15
CA LYS A 45 -5.74 -8.39 2.00
C LYS A 45 -6.33 -7.10 1.44
N LEU A 46 -5.50 -6.15 1.03
CA LEU A 46 -5.94 -4.90 0.39
C LEU A 46 -6.73 -5.14 -0.90
N LYS A 47 -6.39 -6.19 -1.65
CA LYS A 47 -7.17 -6.64 -2.81
C LYS A 47 -8.52 -7.22 -2.40
N THR A 48 -8.56 -8.09 -1.40
CA THR A 48 -9.81 -8.67 -0.86
C THR A 48 -10.75 -7.59 -0.31
N GLU A 49 -10.21 -6.54 0.29
CA GLU A 49 -10.98 -5.41 0.82
C GLU A 49 -11.31 -4.34 -0.25
N GLU A 50 -10.99 -4.61 -1.52
CA GLU A 50 -11.26 -3.75 -2.67
C GLU A 50 -10.60 -2.38 -2.61
N PHE A 51 -9.50 -2.24 -1.87
CA PHE A 51 -8.68 -1.02 -1.88
C PHE A 51 -7.72 -0.99 -3.06
N VAL A 52 -7.23 -2.15 -3.47
CA VAL A 52 -6.24 -2.30 -4.54
C VAL A 52 -6.80 -3.28 -5.57
N SER A 53 -6.76 -2.93 -6.85
CA SER A 53 -7.00 -3.85 -7.96
C SER A 53 -5.67 -4.52 -8.36
N ASP A 54 -5.61 -5.21 -9.50
CA ASP A 54 -4.40 -5.92 -9.89
C ASP A 54 -3.19 -5.02 -10.14
N SER A 55 -3.41 -3.76 -10.52
CA SER A 55 -2.34 -2.83 -10.91
C SER A 55 -2.46 -1.42 -10.31
N PHE A 56 -3.58 -1.04 -9.70
CA PHE A 56 -3.83 0.32 -9.23
C PHE A 56 -4.75 0.37 -7.99
N LEU A 57 -4.81 1.52 -7.33
CA LEU A 57 -5.78 1.78 -6.26
C LEU A 57 -7.18 1.94 -6.84
N THR A 58 -8.17 1.32 -6.21
CA THR A 58 -9.57 1.65 -6.52
C THR A 58 -9.91 3.03 -5.99
N LEU A 59 -11.07 3.59 -6.40
CA LEU A 59 -11.58 4.85 -5.83
C LEU A 59 -11.64 4.79 -4.29
N LYS A 60 -12.08 3.66 -3.73
CA LYS A 60 -12.11 3.41 -2.28
C LYS A 60 -10.70 3.44 -1.69
N GLY A 61 -9.74 2.77 -2.34
CA GLY A 61 -8.33 2.77 -1.93
C GLY A 61 -7.72 4.16 -1.93
N GLU A 62 -7.94 4.95 -2.98
CA GLU A 62 -7.43 6.32 -3.07
C GLU A 62 -7.97 7.22 -1.95
N LEU A 63 -9.27 7.15 -1.65
CA LEU A 63 -9.86 7.96 -0.58
C LEU A 63 -9.24 7.61 0.79
N ILE A 64 -9.10 6.33 1.09
CA ILE A 64 -8.49 5.89 2.36
C ILE A 64 -7.00 6.26 2.39
N ALA A 65 -6.27 6.07 1.29
CA ALA A 65 -4.86 6.41 1.21
C ALA A 65 -4.62 7.92 1.43
N LYS A 66 -5.49 8.78 0.89
CA LYS A 66 -5.44 10.24 1.10
C LYS A 66 -5.74 10.60 2.56
N ASN A 67 -6.72 9.96 3.19
CA ASN A 67 -6.99 10.17 4.62
C ASN A 67 -5.78 9.78 5.47
N VAL A 68 -5.20 8.61 5.19
CA VAL A 68 -3.98 8.13 5.85
C VAL A 68 -2.81 9.10 5.64
N GLU A 69 -2.66 9.68 4.45
CA GLU A 69 -1.63 10.70 4.22
C GLU A 69 -1.81 11.92 5.14
N GLN A 70 -3.05 12.37 5.35
CA GLN A 70 -3.33 13.47 6.27
C GLN A 70 -3.00 13.08 7.72
N GLU A 71 -3.27 11.83 8.12
CA GLU A 71 -2.91 11.32 9.46
C GLU A 71 -1.39 11.36 9.73
N PHE A 72 -0.56 11.15 8.70
CA PHE A 72 0.91 11.16 8.83
C PHE A 72 1.57 12.53 8.64
N LYS A 73 0.82 13.54 8.18
CA LYS A 73 1.29 14.92 8.04
C LYS A 73 1.19 15.73 9.35
N ILE A 74 0.72 15.10 10.42
CA ILE A 74 0.58 15.66 11.77
C ILE A 74 1.95 15.69 12.46
#